data_AF-A0AAA9ZUL7-F1
#
_entry.id   AF-A0AAA9ZUL7-F1
#
_cell.length_a   1.000
_cell.length_b   1.000
_cell.length_c   1.000
_cell.angle_alpha   90.00
_cell.angle_beta   90.00
_cell.angle_gamma   90.00
#
_symmetry.space_group_name_H-M   'P 1'
#
loop_
_entity.id
_entity.type
_entity.pdbx_description
1 polymer ?
#
loop_
_entity_poly.entity_id
_entity_poly.type
_entity_poly.pdbx_seq_one_letter_code
_entity_poly.pdbx_strand_id
1 'polypeptide(L)'
;MELHGWQNFHRSLRTALLLVSRIIFADPPVFQSSTTVGAAAETITKLRKMECAVVEVKFPASSLVPKNETGALNFVRKYPEYNGKDVTIAILDSGVDPRAKGLEIVPGGDVKVGERFDCSGCGDVDTSKLVSAAPDGTILGLSGRVLRISNAMKAKCPSGQYRVGLKSMHDLYSPRIREKIVADTKLKPWDEAHKKALAEVSPDVADFDAKNPNAHNLSLKEKLTKKNLHGTVEFLIACEKKF
;
A
#
# COMPACT_ATOMS: atom_id res chain seq x y z
N MET A 1 -0.54 3.78 -49.25
CA MET A 1 -1.16 4.56 -48.14
C MET A 1 -0.69 3.95 -46.83
N GLU A 2 0.63 3.95 -46.64
CA GLU A 2 1.36 3.19 -45.62
C GLU A 2 2.61 4.00 -45.22
N LEU A 3 3.14 3.72 -44.02
CA LEU A 3 4.45 4.13 -43.49
C LEU A 3 4.65 5.52 -42.87
N HIS A 4 3.63 6.35 -42.64
CA HIS A 4 3.80 7.65 -41.94
C HIS A 4 3.32 7.69 -40.48
N GLY A 5 2.68 6.62 -39.97
CA GLY A 5 2.14 6.58 -38.60
C GLY A 5 3.15 6.18 -37.51
N TRP A 6 4.21 5.45 -37.85
CA TRP A 6 5.13 4.86 -36.87
C TRP A 6 6.30 5.76 -36.46
N GLN A 7 6.71 6.70 -37.31
CA GLN A 7 7.79 7.65 -36.96
C GLN A 7 7.34 8.73 -35.96
N ASN A 8 6.04 9.03 -35.88
CA ASN A 8 5.50 9.99 -34.93
C ASN A 8 5.36 9.43 -33.50
N PHE A 9 5.30 8.10 -33.34
CA PHE A 9 5.29 7.47 -32.01
C PHE A 9 6.67 7.58 -31.34
N HIS A 10 7.76 7.45 -32.11
CA HIS A 10 9.13 7.56 -31.59
C HIS A 10 9.58 8.97 -31.20
N ARG A 11 8.98 10.03 -31.76
CA ARG A 11 9.35 11.42 -31.40
C ARG A 11 8.66 11.94 -30.13
N SER A 12 7.47 11.44 -29.79
CA SER A 12 6.76 11.88 -28.58
C SER A 12 7.33 11.29 -27.28
N LEU A 13 8.11 10.21 -27.36
CA LEU A 13 8.71 9.52 -26.21
C LEU A 13 10.05 10.11 -25.73
N ARG A 14 10.64 11.08 -26.47
CA ARG A 14 11.90 11.73 -26.06
C ARG A 14 11.74 12.89 -25.07
N THR A 15 10.50 13.19 -24.64
CA THR A 15 10.22 14.25 -23.66
C THR A 15 9.37 13.74 -22.49
N ALA A 16 9.56 12.48 -22.09
CA ALA A 16 9.07 11.98 -20.80
C ALA A 16 10.25 11.91 -19.84
N LEU A 17 10.47 13.02 -19.14
CA LEU A 17 11.51 13.18 -18.12
C LEU A 17 11.30 12.15 -17.01
N LEU A 18 12.22 11.20 -16.88
CA LEU A 18 12.33 10.29 -15.74
C LEU A 18 12.39 11.10 -14.44
N LEU A 19 11.35 11.05 -13.61
CA LEU A 19 11.42 11.43 -12.20
C LEU A 19 11.28 10.18 -11.34
N VAL A 20 12.35 9.39 -11.23
CA VAL A 20 12.44 8.27 -10.29
C VAL A 20 12.84 8.82 -8.92
N SER A 21 11.84 9.06 -8.06
CA SER A 21 12.04 9.30 -6.64
C SER A 21 12.06 7.97 -5.90
N ARG A 22 13.26 7.46 -5.60
CA ARG A 22 13.46 6.35 -4.65
C ARG A 22 13.11 6.84 -3.24
N ILE A 23 12.10 6.23 -2.62
CA ILE A 23 11.91 6.27 -1.17
C ILE A 23 12.86 5.23 -0.58
N ILE A 24 13.83 5.68 0.23
CA ILE A 24 14.77 4.81 0.97
C ILE A 24 14.30 4.82 2.42
N PHE A 25 13.88 3.67 2.93
CA PHE A 25 13.75 3.42 4.37
C PHE A 25 15.13 3.02 4.91
N ALA A 26 15.52 3.61 6.04
CA ALA A 26 16.76 3.30 6.74
C ALA A 26 16.61 2.02 7.59
N ASP A 27 17.60 1.13 7.51
CA ASP A 27 17.68 -0.06 8.36
C ASP A 27 18.15 0.31 9.78
N PRO A 28 17.63 -0.33 10.84
CA PRO A 28 18.13 -0.18 12.21
C PRO A 28 19.42 -0.99 12.47
N PRO A 29 20.23 -0.61 13.47
CA PRO A 29 21.58 -1.15 13.67
C PRO A 29 21.60 -2.56 14.29
N VAL A 30 22.55 -3.37 13.83
CA VAL A 30 22.85 -4.72 14.31
C VAL A 30 23.66 -4.64 15.62
N PHE A 31 23.14 -5.25 16.69
CA PHE A 31 23.82 -5.41 17.97
C PHE A 31 24.71 -6.65 17.93
N GLN A 32 26.03 -6.46 18.04
CA GLN A 32 27.01 -7.55 18.20
C GLN A 32 27.26 -7.80 19.68
N SER A 33 26.96 -9.02 20.16
CA SER A 33 27.47 -9.50 21.45
C SER A 33 28.53 -10.58 21.20
N SER A 34 29.74 -10.29 21.64
CA SER A 34 30.85 -11.23 21.76
C SER A 34 30.74 -11.98 23.09
N THR A 35 30.67 -13.31 23.07
CA THR A 35 31.00 -14.12 24.25
C THR A 35 31.75 -15.37 23.84
N THR A 36 33.00 -15.45 24.28
CA THR A 36 33.85 -16.65 24.28
C THR A 36 33.38 -17.63 25.36
N VAL A 37 33.12 -18.88 25.01
CA VAL A 37 33.09 -20.00 25.97
C VAL A 37 33.58 -21.27 25.28
N GLY A 38 34.65 -21.84 25.83
CA GLY A 38 35.40 -22.97 25.28
C GLY A 38 34.90 -24.36 25.70
N ALA A 39 35.29 -25.31 24.87
CA ALA A 39 35.76 -26.67 25.18
C ALA A 39 34.88 -27.69 25.95
N ALA A 40 33.63 -27.40 26.32
CA ALA A 40 32.77 -28.37 27.03
C ALA A 40 31.56 -28.93 26.23
N ALA A 41 31.46 -28.63 24.93
CA ALA A 41 30.27 -28.97 24.12
C ALA A 41 30.40 -30.29 23.31
N GLU A 42 31.60 -30.85 23.14
CA GLU A 42 31.82 -31.98 22.20
C GLU A 42 31.32 -33.34 22.73
N THR A 43 31.18 -33.51 24.04
CA THR A 43 30.92 -34.85 24.62
C THR A 43 29.42 -35.20 24.66
N ILE A 44 28.52 -34.22 24.63
CA ILE A 44 27.06 -34.46 24.73
C ILE A 44 26.42 -34.72 23.36
N THR A 45 27.07 -34.34 22.26
CA THR A 45 26.52 -34.47 20.90
C THR A 45 26.52 -35.91 20.38
N LYS A 46 27.25 -36.84 21.01
CA LYS A 46 27.42 -38.20 20.48
C LYS A 46 26.32 -39.20 20.86
N LEU A 47 25.40 -38.84 21.77
CA LEU A 47 24.37 -39.76 22.30
C LEU A 47 22.93 -39.48 21.84
N ARG A 48 22.69 -38.46 21.02
CA ARG A 48 21.36 -38.16 20.44
C ARG A 48 21.21 -38.53 18.96
N LYS A 49 22.05 -39.42 18.43
CA LYS A 49 21.94 -39.90 17.05
C LYS A 49 21.00 -41.10 16.95
N MET A 50 19.77 -40.91 17.39
CA MET A 50 18.65 -41.82 17.17
C MET A 50 17.33 -41.03 17.17
N GLU A 51 17.30 -39.94 16.40
CA GLU A 51 16.05 -39.29 16.01
C GLU A 51 15.81 -39.61 14.53
N CYS A 52 14.55 -39.92 14.22
CA CYS A 52 14.01 -40.13 12.89
C CYS A 52 14.67 -39.18 11.90
N ALA A 53 15.41 -39.73 10.94
CA ALA A 53 16.00 -38.93 9.87
C ALA A 53 14.83 -38.34 9.06
N VAL A 54 14.36 -37.16 9.48
CA VAL A 54 13.56 -36.29 8.64
C VAL A 54 14.46 -36.00 7.46
N VAL A 55 14.24 -36.72 6.36
CA VAL A 55 14.81 -36.35 5.08
C VAL A 55 14.36 -34.92 4.88
N GLU A 56 15.30 -33.99 4.95
CA GLU A 56 15.07 -32.59 4.63
C GLU A 56 14.84 -32.55 3.12
N VAL A 57 13.64 -32.95 2.69
CA VAL A 57 13.23 -32.92 1.30
C VAL A 57 13.11 -31.45 0.94
N LYS A 58 14.21 -30.90 0.41
CA LYS A 58 14.25 -29.55 -0.13
C LYS A 58 13.08 -29.42 -1.10
N PHE A 59 12.16 -28.52 -0.77
CA PHE A 59 10.94 -28.31 -1.54
C PHE A 59 11.26 -28.22 -3.05
N PRO A 60 10.59 -29.01 -3.92
CA PRO A 60 10.94 -29.08 -5.33
C PRO A 60 10.43 -27.83 -6.05
N ALA A 61 11.15 -26.72 -5.90
CA ALA A 61 10.83 -25.45 -6.55
C ALA A 61 10.77 -25.58 -8.08
N SER A 62 11.47 -26.55 -8.65
CA SER A 62 11.42 -26.91 -10.07
C SER A 62 10.05 -27.41 -10.54
N SER A 63 9.22 -27.92 -9.62
CA SER A 63 7.87 -28.45 -9.91
C SER A 63 6.77 -27.41 -9.75
N LEU A 64 7.08 -26.19 -9.29
CA LEU A 64 6.08 -25.10 -9.19
C LEU A 64 5.60 -24.61 -10.55
N VAL A 65 6.45 -24.73 -11.57
CA VAL A 65 6.14 -24.36 -12.94
C VAL A 65 6.25 -25.63 -13.78
N PRO A 66 5.19 -26.07 -14.47
CA PRO A 66 5.14 -27.37 -15.15
C PRO A 66 5.96 -27.37 -16.46
N LYS A 67 7.27 -27.12 -16.36
CA LYS A 67 8.20 -26.96 -17.51
C LYS A 67 8.46 -28.29 -18.23
N ASN A 68 8.31 -29.41 -17.52
CA ASN A 68 8.49 -30.74 -18.09
C ASN A 68 7.24 -31.17 -18.85
N GLU A 69 6.07 -30.97 -18.24
CA GLU A 69 4.76 -31.35 -18.75
C GLU A 69 4.36 -30.50 -19.96
N THR A 70 4.69 -29.21 -19.95
CA THR A 70 4.51 -28.32 -21.11
C THR A 70 5.52 -28.57 -22.23
N GLY A 71 6.52 -29.42 -22.02
CA GLY A 71 7.59 -29.67 -23.00
C GLY A 71 8.57 -28.50 -23.21
N ALA A 72 8.39 -27.38 -22.50
CA ALA A 72 9.26 -26.20 -22.60
C ALA A 72 10.73 -26.54 -22.32
N LEU A 73 10.98 -27.42 -21.34
CA LEU A 73 12.32 -27.87 -21.00
C LEU A 73 12.96 -28.68 -22.13
N ASN A 74 12.18 -29.53 -22.80
CA ASN A 74 12.66 -30.33 -23.95
C ASN A 74 12.94 -29.43 -25.16
N PHE A 75 12.11 -28.41 -25.39
CA PHE A 75 12.30 -27.43 -26.44
C PHE A 75 13.63 -26.69 -26.29
N VAL A 76 13.91 -26.13 -25.10
CA VAL A 76 15.16 -25.41 -24.83
C VAL A 76 16.37 -26.34 -24.88
N ARG A 77 16.25 -27.60 -24.44
CA ARG A 77 17.33 -28.60 -24.59
C ARG A 77 17.66 -28.89 -26.06
N LYS A 78 16.65 -28.95 -26.93
CA LYS A 78 16.82 -29.21 -28.36
C LYS A 78 17.35 -27.99 -29.11
N TYR A 79 16.96 -26.79 -28.68
CA TYR A 79 17.38 -25.52 -29.27
C TYR A 79 17.92 -24.57 -28.19
N PRO A 80 19.19 -24.76 -27.74
CA PRO A 80 19.74 -24.01 -26.61
C PRO A 80 19.77 -22.48 -26.80
N GLU A 81 19.94 -22.03 -28.03
CA GLU A 81 19.95 -20.61 -28.40
C GLU A 81 18.55 -19.96 -28.34
N TYR A 82 17.47 -20.75 -28.29
CA TYR A 82 16.09 -20.26 -28.37
C TYR A 82 15.54 -19.99 -26.96
N ASN A 83 16.28 -19.19 -26.20
CA ASN A 83 16.03 -18.92 -24.78
C ASN A 83 15.30 -17.59 -24.53
N GLY A 84 14.86 -16.90 -25.60
CA GLY A 84 14.20 -15.59 -25.53
C GLY A 84 15.14 -14.40 -25.53
N LYS A 85 16.44 -14.58 -25.81
CA LYS A 85 17.37 -13.48 -26.07
C LYS A 85 16.83 -12.59 -27.20
N ASP A 86 17.02 -11.27 -27.05
CA ASP A 86 16.57 -10.24 -27.98
C ASP A 86 15.03 -10.19 -28.20
N VAL A 87 14.26 -10.80 -27.28
CA VAL A 87 12.78 -10.74 -27.26
C VAL A 87 12.31 -9.96 -26.03
N THR A 88 11.47 -8.96 -26.24
CA THR A 88 10.79 -8.22 -25.16
C THR A 88 9.30 -8.58 -25.16
N ILE A 89 8.77 -8.93 -24.00
CA ILE A 89 7.36 -9.29 -23.82
C ILE A 89 6.67 -8.20 -23.01
N ALA A 90 5.55 -7.70 -23.52
CA ALA A 90 4.65 -6.84 -22.75
C ALA A 90 3.60 -7.70 -22.04
N ILE A 91 3.45 -7.49 -20.74
CA ILE A 91 2.46 -8.21 -19.90
C ILE A 91 1.41 -7.19 -19.46
N LEU A 92 0.15 -7.43 -19.84
CA LEU A 92 -1.00 -6.63 -19.43
C LEU A 92 -1.72 -7.38 -18.30
N ASP A 93 -1.42 -7.00 -17.07
CA ASP A 93 -1.94 -7.62 -15.85
C ASP A 93 -2.04 -6.55 -14.74
N SER A 94 -2.41 -6.96 -13.54
CA SER A 94 -2.50 -6.17 -12.31
C SER A 94 -1.16 -5.68 -11.74
N GLY A 95 -0.03 -6.10 -12.33
CA GLY A 95 1.31 -5.63 -11.98
C GLY A 95 2.29 -6.77 -11.68
N VAL A 96 3.55 -6.40 -11.43
CA VAL A 96 4.63 -7.37 -11.16
C VAL A 96 5.65 -6.80 -10.17
N ASP A 97 6.15 -7.67 -9.29
CA ASP A 97 7.30 -7.37 -8.44
C ASP A 97 8.62 -7.77 -9.15
N PRO A 98 9.43 -6.79 -9.61
CA PRO A 98 10.70 -7.07 -10.28
C PRO A 98 11.76 -7.66 -9.35
N ARG A 99 11.56 -7.61 -8.03
CA ARG A 99 12.45 -8.23 -7.03
C ARG A 99 12.07 -9.66 -6.69
N ALA A 100 11.01 -10.20 -7.30
CA ALA A 100 10.66 -11.60 -7.13
C ALA A 100 11.74 -12.49 -7.76
N LYS A 101 12.09 -13.57 -7.05
CA LYS A 101 13.09 -14.54 -7.53
C LYS A 101 12.71 -15.05 -8.93
N GLY A 102 13.65 -14.95 -9.87
CA GLY A 102 13.45 -15.34 -11.28
C GLY A 102 12.94 -14.21 -12.20
N LEU A 103 12.66 -13.03 -11.66
CA LEU A 103 12.35 -11.79 -12.40
C LEU A 103 13.41 -10.69 -12.23
N GLU A 104 14.47 -10.95 -11.46
CA GLU A 104 15.53 -9.99 -11.18
C GLU A 104 16.39 -9.72 -12.42
N ILE A 105 16.95 -10.77 -13.01
CA ILE A 105 17.92 -10.70 -14.10
C ILE A 105 17.64 -11.72 -15.20
N VAL A 106 18.06 -11.39 -16.43
CA VAL A 106 18.12 -12.34 -17.55
C VAL A 106 19.49 -13.01 -17.61
N PRO A 107 19.61 -14.17 -18.29
CA PRO A 107 20.91 -14.72 -18.68
C PRO A 107 21.67 -13.68 -19.51
N GLY A 108 22.72 -13.10 -18.93
CA GLY A 108 23.43 -11.93 -19.49
C GLY A 108 23.71 -10.85 -18.44
N GLY A 109 22.95 -10.83 -17.34
CA GLY A 109 23.16 -9.94 -16.20
C GLY A 109 22.31 -8.67 -16.21
N ASP A 110 21.62 -8.38 -17.31
CA ASP A 110 20.68 -7.26 -17.40
C ASP A 110 19.40 -7.50 -16.60
N VAL A 111 18.73 -6.40 -16.23
CA VAL A 111 17.47 -6.44 -15.49
C VAL A 111 16.36 -7.01 -16.38
N LYS A 112 15.61 -7.99 -15.88
CA LYS A 112 14.59 -8.69 -16.67
C LYS A 112 13.30 -7.89 -16.87
N VAL A 113 12.87 -7.13 -15.88
CA VAL A 113 11.72 -6.22 -15.99
C VAL A 113 12.25 -4.83 -16.33
N GLY A 114 12.28 -4.50 -17.63
CA GLY A 114 12.81 -3.22 -18.11
C GLY A 114 11.90 -2.04 -17.74
N GLU A 115 10.61 -2.16 -18.05
CA GLU A 115 9.63 -1.10 -17.82
C GLU A 115 8.38 -1.64 -17.10
N ARG A 116 7.72 -0.77 -16.34
CA ARG A 116 6.49 -1.07 -15.63
C ARG A 116 5.62 0.17 -15.57
N PHE A 117 4.41 0.05 -16.10
CA PHE A 117 3.44 1.14 -16.17
C PHE A 117 2.17 0.76 -15.40
N ASP A 118 1.61 1.72 -14.66
CA ASP A 118 0.24 1.64 -14.17
C ASP A 118 -0.66 2.39 -15.16
N CYS A 119 -1.45 1.64 -15.94
CA CYS A 119 -2.38 2.21 -16.92
C CYS A 119 -3.78 2.45 -16.34
N SER A 120 -4.00 2.19 -15.04
CA SER A 120 -5.30 2.42 -14.38
C SER A 120 -5.53 3.88 -13.98
N GLY A 121 -4.47 4.67 -13.88
CA GLY A 121 -4.51 6.04 -13.35
C GLY A 121 -4.70 6.12 -11.83
N CYS A 122 -4.75 4.98 -11.12
CA CYS A 122 -4.94 5.00 -9.66
C CYS A 122 -3.79 5.71 -8.94
N GLY A 123 -2.57 5.56 -9.46
CA GLY A 123 -1.35 6.19 -8.97
C GLY A 123 -1.14 7.65 -9.39
N ASP A 124 -2.05 8.23 -10.18
CA ASP A 124 -1.85 9.58 -10.70
C ASP A 124 -1.88 10.63 -9.58
N VAL A 125 -0.93 11.57 -9.66
CA VAL A 125 -0.79 12.69 -8.75
C VAL A 125 -0.68 13.97 -9.56
N ASP A 126 -1.62 14.91 -9.35
CA ASP A 126 -1.50 16.24 -9.93
C ASP A 126 -0.29 16.97 -9.33
N THR A 127 0.67 17.29 -10.18
CA THR A 127 1.91 18.01 -9.84
C THR A 127 2.03 19.33 -10.61
N SER A 128 0.90 19.89 -11.04
CA SER A 128 0.82 21.16 -11.78
C SER A 128 1.39 22.36 -10.99
N LYS A 129 1.34 22.32 -9.66
CA LYS A 129 1.84 23.41 -8.82
C LYS A 129 3.36 23.40 -8.72
N LEU A 130 3.96 24.52 -9.11
CA LEU A 130 5.38 24.80 -8.97
C LEU A 130 5.64 25.62 -7.71
N VAL A 131 6.67 25.25 -6.94
CA VAL A 131 7.12 25.96 -5.74
C VAL A 131 8.64 26.12 -5.74
N SER A 132 9.12 27.24 -5.21
CA SER A 132 10.55 27.49 -5.02
C SER A 132 10.97 27.10 -3.61
N ALA A 133 12.14 26.48 -3.47
CA ALA A 133 12.71 26.23 -2.15
C ALA A 133 13.12 27.55 -1.47
N ALA A 134 12.80 27.67 -0.19
CA ALA A 134 13.30 28.73 0.66
C ALA A 134 14.83 28.58 0.89
N PRO A 135 15.53 29.64 1.36
CA PRO A 135 16.97 29.59 1.57
C PRO A 135 17.44 28.49 2.54
N ASP A 136 16.58 28.09 3.47
CA ASP A 136 16.81 27.00 4.43
C ASP A 136 16.63 25.59 3.80
N GLY A 137 16.25 25.52 2.52
CA GLY A 137 16.02 24.29 1.78
C GLY A 137 14.66 23.63 2.06
N THR A 138 13.66 24.41 2.50
CA THR A 138 12.30 23.92 2.73
C THR A 138 11.30 24.39 1.65
N ILE A 139 10.19 23.67 1.50
CA ILE A 139 9.06 24.02 0.65
C ILE A 139 7.75 23.85 1.42
N LEU A 140 6.74 24.66 1.10
CA LEU A 140 5.39 24.49 1.62
C LEU A 140 4.61 23.49 0.76
N GLY A 141 4.25 22.34 1.32
CA GLY A 141 3.44 21.33 0.64
C GLY A 141 1.97 21.74 0.52
N LEU A 142 1.23 21.08 -0.39
CA LEU A 142 -0.21 21.30 -0.58
C LEU A 142 -1.06 20.97 0.66
N SER A 143 -0.56 20.10 1.55
CA SER A 143 -1.20 19.80 2.83
C SER A 143 -0.98 20.89 3.90
N GLY A 144 -0.24 21.96 3.59
CA GLY A 144 0.18 22.98 4.55
C GLY A 144 1.40 22.59 5.39
N ARG A 145 1.90 21.35 5.27
CA ARG A 145 3.12 20.91 5.96
C ARG A 145 4.37 21.46 5.26
N VAL A 146 5.37 21.83 6.05
CA VAL A 146 6.70 22.22 5.56
C VAL A 146 7.51 20.95 5.27
N LEU A 147 8.00 20.82 4.04
CA LEU A 147 8.80 19.69 3.58
C LEU A 147 10.26 20.13 3.42
N ARG A 148 11.21 19.32 3.89
CA ARG A 148 12.65 19.60 3.72
C ARG A 148 13.21 18.85 2.53
N ILE A 149 13.86 19.58 1.63
CA ILE A 149 14.49 18.99 0.44
C ILE A 149 15.84 18.38 0.80
N SER A 150 16.04 17.11 0.44
CA SER A 150 17.31 16.40 0.66
C SER A 150 18.41 16.90 -0.29
N ASN A 151 19.68 16.74 0.11
CA ASN A 151 20.81 17.13 -0.73
C ASN A 151 20.81 16.41 -2.09
N ALA A 152 20.38 15.15 -2.13
CA ALA A 152 20.25 14.39 -3.37
C ALA A 152 19.21 14.99 -4.33
N MET A 153 18.09 15.53 -3.80
CA MET A 153 17.08 16.21 -4.62
C MET A 153 17.60 17.55 -5.12
N LYS A 154 18.31 18.32 -4.28
CA LYS A 154 18.93 19.59 -4.69
C LYS A 154 19.92 19.40 -5.84
N ALA A 155 20.77 18.38 -5.76
CA ALA A 155 21.74 18.07 -6.82
C ALA A 155 21.07 17.71 -8.16
N LYS A 156 19.90 17.06 -8.13
CA LYS A 156 19.14 16.70 -9.34
C LYS A 156 18.32 17.86 -9.92
N CYS A 157 18.00 18.88 -9.12
CA CYS A 157 17.22 20.03 -9.57
C CYS A 157 17.95 21.35 -9.29
N PRO A 158 18.93 21.74 -10.14
CA PRO A 158 19.70 22.96 -9.94
C PRO A 158 18.86 24.25 -10.05
N SER A 159 17.69 24.19 -10.70
CA SER A 159 16.79 25.34 -10.85
C SER A 159 16.16 25.80 -9.54
N GLY A 160 16.16 24.96 -8.49
CA GLY A 160 15.53 25.26 -7.22
C GLY A 160 14.00 25.30 -7.24
N GLN A 161 13.39 24.93 -8.38
CA GLN A 161 11.95 24.84 -8.57
C GLN A 161 11.50 23.38 -8.47
N TYR A 162 10.46 23.12 -7.69
CA TYR A 162 9.94 21.80 -7.40
C TYR A 162 8.45 21.74 -7.74
N ARG A 163 8.02 20.65 -8.34
CA ARG A 163 6.61 20.35 -8.54
C ARG A 163 6.09 19.60 -7.32
N VAL A 164 4.96 20.05 -6.78
CA VAL A 164 4.33 19.44 -5.61
C VAL A 164 2.99 18.86 -5.97
N GLY A 165 2.74 17.66 -5.44
CA GLY A 165 1.46 16.98 -5.55
C GLY A 165 1.00 16.43 -4.22
N LEU A 166 -0.29 16.10 -4.14
CA LEU A 166 -0.92 15.54 -2.95
C LEU A 166 -1.83 14.39 -3.36
N LYS A 167 -1.73 13.27 -2.64
CA LYS A 167 -2.58 12.10 -2.80
C LYS A 167 -3.00 11.60 -1.44
N SER A 168 -4.26 11.16 -1.32
CA SER A 168 -4.72 10.50 -0.11
C SER A 168 -4.06 9.13 0.02
N MET A 169 -3.58 8.79 1.23
CA MET A 169 -3.08 7.45 1.50
C MET A 169 -4.17 6.39 1.30
N HIS A 170 -5.43 6.77 1.54
CA HIS A 170 -6.58 5.89 1.35
C HIS A 170 -6.65 5.37 -0.10
N ASP A 171 -6.37 6.21 -1.09
CA ASP A 171 -6.41 5.85 -2.51
C ASP A 171 -5.29 4.89 -2.92
N LEU A 172 -4.16 4.92 -2.21
CA LEU A 172 -2.99 4.09 -2.49
C LEU A 172 -3.14 2.65 -1.96
N TYR A 173 -4.02 2.43 -0.98
CA TYR A 173 -4.23 1.10 -0.41
C TYR A 173 -5.12 0.25 -1.31
N SER A 174 -4.91 -1.07 -1.32
CA SER A 174 -5.82 -1.99 -1.97
C SER A 174 -7.20 -1.99 -1.29
N PRO A 175 -8.29 -2.38 -1.99
CA PRO A 175 -9.64 -2.41 -1.41
C PRO A 175 -9.73 -3.15 -0.08
N ARG A 176 -9.06 -4.31 0.02
CA ARG A 176 -9.04 -5.13 1.24
C ARG A 176 -8.37 -4.43 2.43
N ILE A 177 -7.33 -3.63 2.17
CA ILE A 177 -6.66 -2.87 3.24
C ILE A 177 -7.53 -1.67 3.63
N ARG A 178 -8.17 -1.00 2.67
CA ARG A 178 -9.10 0.10 2.96
C ARG A 178 -10.25 -0.36 3.86
N GLU A 179 -10.88 -1.49 3.56
CA GLU A 179 -11.94 -2.07 4.38
C GLU A 179 -11.48 -2.30 5.83
N LYS A 180 -10.27 -2.84 6.01
CA LYS A 180 -9.69 -3.05 7.34
C LYS A 180 -9.43 -1.73 8.07
N ILE A 181 -8.91 -0.72 7.38
CA ILE A 181 -8.68 0.60 7.96
C ILE A 181 -10.00 1.24 8.40
N VAL A 182 -11.05 1.16 7.57
CA VAL A 182 -12.38 1.69 7.90
C VAL A 182 -12.97 0.95 9.10
N ALA A 183 -12.90 -0.39 9.12
CA ALA A 183 -13.38 -1.19 10.24
C ALA A 183 -12.64 -0.87 11.55
N ASP A 184 -11.31 -0.72 11.51
CA ASP A 184 -10.51 -0.35 12.67
C ASP A 184 -10.81 1.08 13.15
N THR A 185 -11.06 2.01 12.22
CA THR A 185 -11.48 3.40 12.51
C THR A 185 -12.90 3.46 13.07
N LYS A 186 -13.78 2.52 12.70
CA LYS A 186 -15.11 2.42 13.32
C LYS A 186 -14.99 1.90 14.76
N LEU A 187 -14.22 0.84 14.95
CA LEU A 187 -14.11 0.17 16.25
C LEU A 187 -13.41 1.01 17.33
N LYS A 188 -12.35 1.76 16.98
CA LYS A 188 -11.53 2.48 17.96
C LYS A 188 -12.15 3.83 18.39
N PRO A 189 -12.20 4.87 17.52
CA PRO A 189 -12.70 6.18 17.92
C PRO A 189 -14.23 6.33 17.84
N TRP A 190 -14.93 5.62 16.96
CA TRP A 190 -16.35 5.88 16.69
C TRP A 190 -17.27 5.11 17.64
N ASP A 191 -17.09 3.80 17.76
CA ASP A 191 -18.00 2.92 18.50
C ASP A 191 -18.21 3.33 19.96
N GLU A 192 -17.14 3.67 20.68
CA GLU A 192 -17.23 4.06 22.10
C GLU A 192 -17.97 5.39 22.27
N ALA A 193 -17.57 6.41 21.51
CA ALA A 193 -18.18 7.73 21.58
C ALA A 193 -19.65 7.71 21.14
N HIS A 194 -19.95 6.95 20.07
CA HIS A 194 -21.29 6.84 19.53
C HIS A 194 -22.24 6.11 20.48
N LYS A 195 -21.82 4.95 21.02
CA LYS A 195 -22.63 4.19 22.00
C LYS A 195 -22.87 5.01 23.27
N LYS A 196 -21.89 5.76 23.73
CA LYS A 196 -22.05 6.66 24.88
C LYS A 196 -23.08 7.75 24.61
N ALA A 197 -23.00 8.46 23.48
CA ALA A 197 -23.97 9.48 23.11
C ALA A 197 -25.40 8.92 22.98
N LEU A 198 -25.55 7.72 22.43
CA LEU A 198 -26.85 7.05 22.34
C LEU A 198 -27.40 6.66 23.72
N ALA A 199 -26.53 6.18 24.61
CA ALA A 199 -26.88 5.79 25.97
C ALA A 199 -27.25 6.98 26.88
N GLU A 200 -26.76 8.19 26.58
CA GLU A 200 -27.12 9.41 27.31
C GLU A 200 -28.55 9.89 26.95
N VAL A 201 -28.95 9.79 25.68
CA VAL A 201 -30.26 10.28 25.20
C VAL A 201 -31.39 9.26 25.46
N SER A 202 -31.08 7.96 25.50
CA SER A 202 -32.10 6.91 25.64
C SER A 202 -32.89 6.97 26.96
N PRO A 203 -32.26 7.21 28.14
CA PRO A 203 -32.97 7.41 29.40
C PRO A 203 -33.87 8.66 29.36
N ASP A 204 -33.40 9.76 28.78
CA ASP A 204 -34.18 11.01 28.71
C ASP A 204 -35.48 10.83 27.92
N VAL A 205 -35.45 10.03 26.84
CA VAL A 205 -36.64 9.65 26.08
C VAL A 205 -37.60 8.83 26.95
N ALA A 206 -37.08 7.81 27.64
CA ALA A 206 -37.89 6.93 28.49
C ALA A 206 -38.51 7.68 29.68
N ASP A 207 -37.73 8.53 30.34
CA ASP A 207 -38.18 9.40 31.43
C ASP A 207 -39.24 10.39 30.97
N PHE A 208 -39.07 10.96 29.76
CA PHE A 208 -40.05 11.86 29.18
C PHE A 208 -41.37 11.12 28.90
N ASP A 209 -41.33 9.93 28.32
CA ASP A 209 -42.53 9.14 28.04
C ASP A 209 -43.21 8.62 29.33
N ALA A 210 -42.43 8.24 30.35
CA ALA A 210 -42.96 7.83 31.65
C ALA A 210 -43.65 8.98 32.41
N LYS A 211 -43.09 10.19 32.34
CA LYS A 211 -43.70 11.41 32.92
C LYS A 211 -44.93 11.88 32.15
N ASN A 212 -45.06 11.49 30.88
CA ASN A 212 -46.12 11.95 29.98
C ASN A 212 -46.90 10.79 29.32
N PRO A 213 -47.64 9.99 30.10
CA PRO A 213 -48.37 8.83 29.58
C PRO A 213 -49.50 9.20 28.60
N ASN A 214 -50.04 10.43 28.70
CA ASN A 214 -51.06 10.95 27.79
C ASN A 214 -50.46 11.85 26.71
N ALA A 215 -49.95 11.25 25.63
CA ALA A 215 -49.30 11.95 24.52
C ALA A 215 -50.21 12.99 23.80
N HIS A 216 -51.53 12.89 23.95
CA HIS A 216 -52.50 13.77 23.29
C HIS A 216 -52.67 15.14 23.96
N ASN A 217 -52.38 15.29 25.26
CA ASN A 217 -52.60 16.51 26.04
C ASN A 217 -51.29 17.23 26.44
N LEU A 218 -50.24 17.09 25.63
CA LEU A 218 -48.96 17.78 25.86
C LEU A 218 -49.05 19.27 25.50
N SER A 219 -48.48 20.11 26.36
CA SER A 219 -48.22 21.52 26.07
C SER A 219 -47.31 21.67 24.85
N LEU A 220 -47.38 22.83 24.17
CA LEU A 220 -46.54 23.11 22.99
C LEU A 220 -45.04 22.97 23.29
N LYS A 221 -44.61 23.38 24.49
CA LYS A 221 -43.22 23.26 24.95
C LYS A 221 -42.81 21.79 25.07
N GLU A 222 -43.66 20.94 25.65
CA GLU A 222 -43.37 19.52 25.85
C GLU A 222 -43.40 18.75 24.52
N LYS A 223 -44.28 19.13 23.59
CA LYS A 223 -44.29 18.59 22.21
C LYS A 223 -42.98 18.87 21.48
N LEU A 224 -42.40 20.06 21.65
CA LEU A 224 -41.11 20.42 21.08
C LEU A 224 -39.98 19.61 21.71
N THR A 225 -39.97 19.46 23.04
CA THR A 225 -38.98 18.63 23.76
C THR A 225 -39.03 17.18 23.29
N LYS A 226 -40.24 16.59 23.17
CA LYS A 226 -40.42 15.23 22.65
C LYS A 226 -39.83 15.10 21.24
N LYS A 227 -40.20 16.00 20.32
CA LYS A 227 -39.67 16.00 18.95
C LYS A 227 -38.15 16.12 18.92
N ASN A 228 -37.57 16.95 19.78
CA ASN A 228 -36.12 17.13 19.85
C ASN A 228 -35.41 15.85 20.32
N LEU A 229 -35.90 15.21 21.37
CA LEU A 229 -35.32 13.96 21.89
C LEU A 229 -35.40 12.83 20.85
N HIS A 230 -36.58 12.59 20.28
CA HIS A 230 -36.74 11.58 19.22
C HIS A 230 -35.91 11.92 17.97
N GLY A 231 -35.89 13.18 17.54
CA GLY A 231 -35.07 13.62 16.41
C GLY A 231 -33.57 13.44 16.66
N THR A 232 -33.11 13.62 17.90
CA THR A 232 -31.72 13.38 18.29
C THR A 232 -31.38 11.90 18.19
N VAL A 233 -32.25 11.00 18.68
CA VAL A 233 -32.04 9.55 18.56
C VAL A 233 -32.03 9.11 17.09
N GLU A 234 -32.99 9.59 16.28
CA GLU A 234 -33.03 9.31 14.84
C GLU A 234 -31.77 9.79 14.12
N PHE A 235 -31.29 10.98 14.47
CA PHE A 235 -30.04 11.52 13.93
C PHE A 235 -28.84 10.65 14.29
N LEU A 236 -28.71 10.25 15.56
CA LEU A 236 -27.63 9.37 16.01
C LEU A 236 -27.66 8.02 15.27
N ILE A 237 -28.85 7.40 15.12
CA ILE A 237 -29.00 6.16 14.33
C ILE A 237 -28.62 6.37 12.86
N ALA A 238 -28.96 7.53 12.28
CA ALA A 238 -28.59 7.85 10.91
C ALA A 238 -27.07 8.05 10.74
N CYS A 239 -26.39 8.63 11.73
CA CYS A 239 -24.94 8.75 11.77
C CYS A 239 -24.26 7.38 11.77
N GLU A 240 -24.76 6.43 12.56
CA GLU A 240 -24.21 5.06 12.62
C GLU A 240 -24.28 4.33 11.28
N LYS A 241 -25.35 4.56 10.50
CA LYS A 241 -25.52 3.96 9.16
C LYS A 241 -24.62 4.58 8.10
N LYS A 242 -24.19 5.84 8.30
CA LYS A 242 -23.34 6.57 7.35
C LYS A 242 -21.85 6.40 7.61
N PHE A 243 -21.48 5.82 8.74
CA PHE A 243 -20.10 5.50 9.11
C PHE A 243 -19.74 4.08 8.72
#